data_AF-A0A9D6JC83-F1
#
_entry.id   AF-A0A9D6JC83-F1
#
_cell.length_a   1.000
_cell.length_b   1.000
_cell.length_c   1.000
_cell.angle_alpha   90.00
_cell.angle_beta   90.00
_cell.angle_gamma   90.00
#
_symmetry.space_group_name_H-M   'P 1'
#
loop_
_entity.id
_entity.type
_entity.pdbx_description
1 polymer ?
#
loop_
_entity_poly.entity_id
_entity_poly.type
_entity_poly.pdbx_seq_one_letter_code
_entity_poly.pdbx_strand_id
1 'polypeptide(L)'
;MLTIKRLSLITTTLFVALIAPTVASAAVTIPNPIACPDLLCLFKGIVRIFLGVLAVFATFVFIYGGFLMLSSAGNPDRIKKAKDTLFWATMGIVTVLGSWAFIRFVLESTSRATGL
;
A
#
# COMPACT_ATOMS: atom_id res chain seq x y z
N MET A 1 60.26 -12.06 21.65
CA MET A 1 59.65 -12.12 20.30
C MET A 1 58.34 -12.94 20.21
N LEU A 2 58.03 -13.86 21.14
CA LEU A 2 56.82 -14.73 21.06
C LEU A 2 55.50 -14.11 21.59
N THR A 3 55.51 -13.17 22.54
CA THR A 3 54.28 -12.63 23.16
C THR A 3 53.54 -11.61 22.30
N ILE A 4 54.29 -10.79 21.52
CA ILE A 4 53.72 -9.79 20.60
C ILE A 4 52.96 -10.46 19.43
N LYS A 5 53.42 -11.61 18.96
CA LYS A 5 52.83 -12.35 17.82
C LYS A 5 51.49 -13.00 18.17
N ARG A 6 51.29 -13.42 19.43
CA ARG A 6 50.00 -13.94 19.93
C ARG A 6 48.95 -12.83 20.12
N LEU A 7 49.37 -11.61 20.46
CA LEU A 7 48.49 -10.44 20.59
C LEU A 7 47.97 -9.96 19.23
N SER A 8 48.83 -9.97 18.19
CA SER A 8 48.45 -9.65 16.80
C SER A 8 47.47 -10.67 16.19
N LEU A 9 47.62 -11.96 16.54
CA LEU A 9 46.72 -13.05 16.11
C LEU A 9 45.33 -12.99 16.77
N ILE A 10 45.25 -12.46 18.00
CA ILE A 10 43.97 -12.24 18.69
C ILE A 10 43.24 -11.03 18.09
N THR A 11 43.96 -9.97 17.71
CA THR A 11 43.33 -8.80 17.10
C THR A 11 42.75 -9.08 15.72
N THR A 12 43.39 -9.92 14.90
CA THR A 12 42.84 -10.28 13.58
C THR A 12 41.65 -11.24 13.68
N THR A 13 41.66 -12.17 14.64
CA THR A 13 40.52 -13.07 14.88
C THR A 13 39.32 -12.35 15.51
N LEU A 14 39.54 -11.36 16.39
CA LEU A 14 38.49 -10.50 16.93
C LEU A 14 37.86 -9.61 15.84
N PHE A 15 38.67 -9.13 14.89
CA PHE A 15 38.18 -8.34 13.76
C PHE A 15 37.38 -9.20 12.76
N VAL A 16 37.81 -10.44 12.50
CA VAL A 16 37.05 -11.39 11.66
C VAL A 16 35.75 -11.84 12.35
N ALA A 17 35.72 -11.99 13.67
CA ALA A 17 34.50 -12.33 14.42
C ALA A 17 33.47 -11.19 14.46
N LEU A 18 33.90 -9.92 14.36
CA LEU A 18 33.01 -8.77 14.27
C LEU A 18 32.44 -8.56 12.85
N ILE A 19 33.15 -9.06 11.83
CA ILE A 19 32.70 -9.04 10.42
C ILE A 19 31.94 -10.34 10.05
N ALA A 20 32.07 -11.41 10.84
CA ALA A 20 31.35 -12.66 10.61
C ALA A 20 29.81 -12.52 10.52
N PRO A 21 29.10 -11.70 11.32
CA PRO A 21 27.66 -11.58 11.16
C PRO A 21 27.27 -10.82 9.89
N THR A 22 28.20 -10.07 9.26
CA THR A 22 27.91 -9.32 8.02
C THR A 22 28.18 -10.11 6.75
N VAL A 23 28.87 -11.27 6.83
CA VAL A 23 29.07 -12.18 5.69
C VAL A 23 28.37 -13.53 5.84
N ALA A 24 27.82 -13.85 7.02
CA ALA A 24 26.98 -15.04 7.24
C ALA A 24 25.52 -14.87 6.77
N SER A 25 25.19 -13.72 6.17
CA SER A 25 23.94 -13.54 5.41
C SER A 25 24.22 -13.60 3.91
N ALA A 26 24.89 -14.67 3.47
CA ALA A 26 24.92 -15.11 2.09
C ALA A 26 23.75 -16.04 1.75
N ALA A 27 22.61 -15.90 2.44
CA ALA A 27 21.35 -16.11 1.76
C ALA A 27 21.15 -14.89 0.86
N VAL A 28 21.42 -15.02 -0.44
CA VAL A 28 20.81 -14.15 -1.44
C VAL A 28 19.31 -14.35 -1.31
N THR A 29 18.74 -13.63 -0.36
CA THR A 29 17.31 -13.37 -0.32
C THR A 29 17.15 -12.42 -1.47
N ILE A 30 16.65 -12.88 -2.62
CA ILE A 30 16.06 -11.96 -3.59
C ILE A 30 15.11 -11.11 -2.74
N PRO A 31 15.38 -9.81 -2.55
CA PRO A 31 14.50 -8.96 -1.77
C PRO A 31 13.20 -8.99 -2.55
N ASN A 32 12.22 -9.75 -2.08
CA ASN A 32 10.94 -9.82 -2.70
C ASN A 32 10.42 -8.38 -2.67
N PRO A 33 10.29 -7.68 -3.83
CA PRO A 33 9.85 -6.28 -3.85
C PRO A 33 8.40 -6.14 -3.34
N ILE A 34 7.76 -7.28 -3.04
CA ILE A 34 6.42 -7.46 -2.54
C ILE A 34 6.42 -7.92 -1.07
N ALA A 35 7.56 -8.31 -0.49
CA ALA A 35 7.79 -8.71 0.90
C ALA A 35 6.65 -9.52 1.57
N CYS A 36 6.07 -10.50 0.85
CA CYS A 36 4.89 -11.22 1.31
C CYS A 36 5.05 -12.74 1.13
N PRO A 37 5.11 -13.52 2.23
CA PRO A 37 5.07 -14.99 2.19
C PRO A 37 3.63 -15.56 2.06
N ASP A 38 2.59 -14.77 2.32
CA ASP A 38 1.18 -15.20 2.33
C ASP A 38 0.33 -14.60 1.20
N LEU A 39 -0.65 -15.37 0.72
CA LEU A 39 -1.63 -14.98 -0.32
C LEU A 39 -2.43 -13.72 0.07
N LEU A 40 -2.72 -13.55 1.36
CA LEU A 40 -3.42 -12.38 1.92
C LEU A 40 -2.57 -11.11 1.81
N CYS A 41 -1.25 -11.23 1.96
CA CYS A 41 -0.32 -10.13 1.88
C CYS A 41 -0.14 -9.65 0.43
N LEU A 42 -0.11 -10.60 -0.53
CA LEU A 42 -0.11 -10.29 -1.96
C LEU A 42 -1.38 -9.51 -2.39
N PHE A 43 -2.55 -9.96 -1.93
CA PHE A 43 -3.82 -9.27 -2.18
C PHE A 43 -3.83 -7.85 -1.60
N LYS A 44 -3.32 -7.66 -0.38
CA LYS A 44 -3.20 -6.32 0.24
C LYS A 44 -2.28 -5.40 -0.56
N GLY A 45 -1.14 -5.91 -1.04
CA GLY A 45 -0.21 -5.15 -1.88
C GLY A 45 -0.84 -4.68 -3.19
N ILE A 46 -1.53 -5.60 -3.89
CA ILE A 46 -2.27 -5.30 -5.12
C ILE A 46 -3.33 -4.22 -4.85
N VAL A 47 -4.19 -4.43 -3.86
CA VAL A 47 -5.26 -3.46 -3.52
C VAL A 47 -4.67 -2.09 -3.21
N ARG A 48 -3.53 -2.00 -2.50
CA ARG A 48 -2.89 -0.71 -2.18
C ARG A 48 -2.41 0.04 -3.42
N ILE A 49 -1.83 -0.66 -4.40
CA ILE A 49 -1.40 -0.06 -5.68
C ILE A 49 -2.63 0.42 -6.47
N PHE A 50 -3.66 -0.41 -6.58
CA PHE A 50 -4.90 -0.04 -7.26
C PHE A 50 -5.60 1.15 -6.60
N LEU A 51 -5.70 1.18 -5.27
CA LEU A 51 -6.25 2.32 -4.52
C LEU A 51 -5.47 3.61 -4.79
N GLY A 52 -4.14 3.54 -4.86
CA GLY A 52 -3.30 4.69 -5.17
C GLY A 52 -3.59 5.26 -6.56
N VAL A 53 -3.66 4.40 -7.59
CA VAL A 53 -3.96 4.81 -8.97
C VAL A 53 -5.39 5.35 -9.09
N LEU A 54 -6.37 4.67 -8.47
CA LEU A 54 -7.76 5.10 -8.47
C LEU A 54 -7.95 6.45 -7.78
N ALA A 55 -7.23 6.74 -6.69
CA ALA A 55 -7.34 8.03 -5.99
C ALA A 55 -6.89 9.20 -6.87
N VAL A 56 -5.82 9.03 -7.64
CA VAL A 56 -5.36 10.03 -8.62
C VAL A 56 -6.43 10.23 -9.69
N PHE A 57 -6.93 9.15 -10.27
CA PHE A 57 -7.96 9.21 -11.31
C PHE A 57 -9.27 9.84 -10.81
N ALA A 58 -9.70 9.50 -9.59
CA ALA A 58 -10.88 10.10 -8.95
C ALA A 58 -10.72 11.61 -8.79
N THR A 59 -9.54 12.09 -8.41
CA THR A 59 -9.26 13.53 -8.30
C THR A 59 -9.41 14.24 -9.65
N PHE A 60 -8.92 13.64 -10.75
CA PHE A 60 -9.10 14.19 -12.10
C PHE A 60 -10.57 14.33 -12.50
N VAL A 61 -11.39 13.29 -12.25
CA VAL A 61 -12.83 13.32 -12.55
C VAL A 61 -13.53 14.38 -11.70
N PHE A 62 -13.14 14.55 -10.44
CA PHE A 62 -13.68 15.57 -9.55
C PHE A 62 -13.39 16.99 -10.06
N ILE A 63 -12.16 17.24 -10.51
CA ILE A 63 -11.77 18.52 -11.10
C ILE A 63 -12.57 18.78 -12.38
N TYR A 64 -12.71 17.78 -13.27
CA TYR A 64 -13.48 17.92 -14.50
C TYR A 64 -14.96 18.23 -14.23
N GLY A 65 -15.60 17.51 -13.30
CA GLY A 65 -16.99 17.75 -12.90
C GLY A 65 -17.20 19.12 -12.27
N GLY A 66 -16.27 19.55 -11.41
CA GLY A 66 -16.29 20.88 -10.80
C GLY A 66 -16.12 22.00 -11.83
N PHE A 67 -15.15 21.87 -12.74
CA PHE A 67 -14.88 22.87 -13.79
C PHE A 67 -16.04 22.98 -14.79
N LEU A 68 -16.67 21.85 -15.13
CA LEU A 68 -17.87 21.83 -15.96
C LEU A 68 -19.03 22.60 -15.29
N MET A 69 -19.19 22.48 -13.96
CA MET A 69 -20.21 23.20 -13.21
C MET A 69 -19.96 24.71 -13.20
N LEU A 70 -18.71 25.14 -12.97
CA LEU A 70 -18.33 26.56 -12.96
C LEU A 70 -18.39 27.19 -14.36
N SER A 71 -17.96 26.47 -15.40
CA SER A 71 -17.94 26.98 -16.79
C SER A 71 -19.32 26.95 -17.48
N SER A 72 -20.38 26.49 -16.82
CA SER A 72 -21.69 26.30 -17.44
C SER A 72 -22.42 27.60 -17.80
N ALA A 73 -21.96 28.76 -17.31
CA ALA A 73 -22.45 30.10 -17.68
C ALA A 73 -23.99 30.28 -17.73
N GLY A 74 -24.73 29.50 -16.92
CA GLY A 74 -26.20 29.54 -16.87
C GLY A 74 -26.93 28.65 -17.88
N ASN A 75 -26.24 27.87 -18.73
CA ASN A 75 -26.89 26.95 -19.65
C ASN A 75 -27.38 25.68 -18.91
N PRO A 76 -28.70 25.40 -18.86
CA PRO A 76 -29.26 24.31 -18.05
C PRO A 76 -28.75 22.91 -18.43
N ASP A 77 -28.46 22.66 -19.71
CA ASP A 77 -27.90 21.38 -20.16
C ASP A 77 -26.51 21.08 -19.58
N ARG A 78 -25.65 22.10 -19.51
CA ARG A 78 -24.30 21.97 -18.96
C ARG A 78 -24.34 21.75 -17.45
N ILE A 79 -25.25 22.44 -16.75
CA ILE A 79 -25.49 22.27 -15.31
C ILE A 79 -26.02 20.87 -15.02
N LYS A 80 -26.95 20.35 -15.83
CA LYS A 80 -27.48 18.99 -15.67
C LYS A 80 -26.37 17.94 -15.87
N LYS A 81 -25.58 18.06 -16.94
CA LYS A 81 -24.41 17.20 -17.15
C LYS A 81 -23.41 17.27 -16.00
N ALA A 82 -23.14 18.46 -15.46
CA ALA A 82 -22.23 18.63 -14.34
C ALA A 82 -22.75 17.93 -13.07
N LYS A 83 -24.05 18.06 -12.77
CA LYS A 83 -24.71 17.36 -11.66
C LYS A 83 -24.64 15.84 -11.85
N ASP A 84 -24.97 15.33 -13.02
CA ASP A 84 -24.91 13.89 -13.30
C ASP A 84 -23.47 13.37 -13.14
N THR A 85 -22.49 14.11 -13.65
CA THR A 85 -21.06 13.77 -13.52
C THR A 85 -20.63 13.72 -12.05
N LEU A 86 -21.03 14.71 -11.24
CA LEU A 86 -20.75 14.72 -9.80
C LEU A 86 -21.47 13.60 -9.05
N PHE A 87 -22.70 13.24 -9.46
CA PHE A 87 -23.45 12.14 -8.88
C PHE A 87 -22.72 10.80 -9.08
N TRP A 88 -22.27 10.54 -10.31
CA TRP A 88 -21.48 9.36 -10.62
C TRP A 88 -20.12 9.35 -9.92
N ALA A 89 -19.43 10.49 -9.84
CA ALA A 89 -18.18 10.61 -9.08
C ALA A 89 -18.39 10.30 -7.59
N THR A 90 -19.46 10.81 -6.99
CA THR A 90 -19.80 10.56 -5.58
C THR A 90 -20.14 9.10 -5.34
N MET A 91 -20.93 8.47 -6.23
CA MET A 91 -21.25 7.04 -6.15
C MET A 91 -20.01 6.16 -6.21
N GLY A 92 -18.99 6.54 -6.99
CA GLY A 92 -17.71 5.83 -7.00
C GLY A 92 -17.00 5.84 -5.65
N ILE A 93 -16.90 7.02 -5.01
CA ILE A 93 -16.28 7.16 -3.68
C ILE A 93 -17.05 6.36 -2.63
N VAL A 94 -18.38 6.50 -2.61
CA VAL A 94 -19.27 5.78 -1.68
C VAL A 94 -19.12 4.27 -1.85
N THR A 95 -18.98 3.77 -3.07
CA THR A 95 -18.81 2.32 -3.34
C THR A 95 -17.49 1.79 -2.80
N VAL A 96 -16.39 2.55 -2.94
CA VAL A 96 -15.08 2.14 -2.40
C VAL A 96 -15.10 2.08 -0.88
N LEU A 97 -15.68 3.10 -0.23
CA LEU A 97 -15.83 3.13 1.23
C LEU A 97 -16.80 2.05 1.72
N GLY A 98 -17.91 1.85 0.99
CA GLY A 98 -18.92 0.85 1.28
C GLY A 98 -18.37 -0.58 1.18
N SER A 99 -17.54 -0.87 0.18
CA SER A 99 -16.88 -2.18 0.01
C SER A 99 -16.05 -2.57 1.24
N TRP A 100 -15.26 -1.63 1.77
CA TRP A 100 -14.47 -1.88 2.98
C TRP A 100 -15.34 -2.15 4.20
N ALA A 101 -16.41 -1.37 4.39
CA ALA A 101 -17.37 -1.59 5.46
C ALA A 101 -18.06 -2.96 5.34
N PHE A 102 -18.41 -3.38 4.12
CA PHE A 102 -19.03 -4.67 3.85
C PHE A 102 -18.12 -5.84 4.22
N ILE A 103 -16.83 -5.78 3.84
CA ILE A 103 -15.85 -6.82 4.18
C ILE A 103 -15.72 -6.95 5.70
N ARG A 104 -15.60 -5.83 6.42
CA ARG A 104 -15.51 -5.86 7.88
C ARG A 104 -16.78 -6.40 8.53
N PHE A 105 -17.94 -6.01 8.02
CA PHE A 105 -19.22 -6.50 8.50
C PHE A 105 -19.33 -8.03 8.37
N VAL A 106 -18.91 -8.60 7.24
CA VAL A 106 -18.92 -10.05 7.02
C VAL A 106 -17.88 -10.77 7.88
N LEU A 107 -16.67 -10.22 8.02
CA LEU A 107 -15.64 -10.82 8.87
C LEU A 107 -16.05 -10.80 10.34
N GLU A 108 -16.67 -9.71 10.79
CA GLU A 108 -17.11 -9.54 12.17
C GLU A 108 -18.39 -10.35 12.48
N SER A 109 -19.31 -10.49 11.52
CA SER A 109 -20.45 -11.41 11.69
C SER A 109 -19.98 -12.86 11.77
N THR A 110 -18.94 -13.23 11.02
CA THR A 110 -18.35 -14.56 11.06
C THR A 110 -17.61 -14.79 12.38
N SER A 111 -16.72 -13.88 12.81
CA SER A 111 -15.97 -14.05 14.07
C SER A 111 -16.89 -14.15 15.28
N ARG A 112 -17.95 -13.33 15.33
CA ARG A 112 -18.97 -13.39 16.38
C ARG A 112 -19.76 -14.71 16.36
N ALA A 113 -19.97 -15.31 15.19
CA ALA A 113 -20.67 -16.59 15.05
C ALA A 113 -19.79 -17.80 15.43
N THR A 114 -18.47 -17.72 15.23
CA THR A 114 -17.53 -18.79 15.65
C THR A 114 -17.05 -18.68 17.09
N GLY A 115 -17.48 -17.66 17.85
CA GLY A 115 -17.27 -17.61 19.31
C GLY A 115 -15.81 -17.40 19.75
N LEU A 116 -15.02 -16.70 18.95
CA LEU A 116 -13.68 -16.21 19.30
C LEU A 116 -13.68 -14.67 19.40
#